data_AF-A0A960Y8P3-F1
#
_entry.id   AF-A0A960Y8P3-F1
#
_cell.length_a   1.000
_cell.length_b   1.000
_cell.length_c   1.000
_cell.angle_alpha   90.00
_cell.angle_beta   90.00
_cell.angle_gamma   90.00
#
_symmetry.space_group_name_H-M   'P 1'
#
loop_
_entity.id
_entity.type
_entity.pdbx_description
1 polymer ?
#
loop_
_entity_poly.entity_id
_entity_poly.type
_entity_poly.pdbx_seq_one_letter_code
_entity_poly.pdbx_strand_id
1 'polypeptide(L)'
;MSDDGAATSLLMQDPALLKALCDFVQGLNGTIVNIKRYPAGSSIVNMALERCLAAVDTVFGATASFTLTESERRLLVNSSPFNDKIQTAAYMKTFIDSMIARDVRSLTFNRGLTEDELLSFLHVFGEKPEDIKAVGPLDEQLKGKGVKNIIPDEKVFVALTKGQGVADQARLEALAQM
;
A
#
# COMPACT_ATOMS: atom_id res chain seq x y z
N MET A 1 21.28 -11.23 -4.93
CA MET A 1 21.86 -9.87 -4.82
C MET A 1 20.80 -8.93 -5.34
N SER A 2 20.10 -8.25 -4.44
CA SER A 2 18.75 -7.74 -4.68
C SER A 2 18.76 -6.39 -5.40
N ASP A 3 18.18 -6.35 -6.59
CA ASP A 3 17.96 -5.18 -7.44
C ASP A 3 17.14 -4.06 -6.75
N ASP A 4 16.46 -4.40 -5.65
CA ASP A 4 15.60 -3.54 -4.81
C ASP A 4 16.31 -2.26 -4.29
N GLY A 5 17.60 -2.32 -3.99
CA GLY A 5 18.32 -1.20 -3.35
C GLY A 5 18.56 0.00 -4.28
N ALA A 6 18.82 -0.27 -5.56
CA ALA A 6 19.04 0.78 -6.56
C ALA A 6 17.72 1.47 -6.93
N ALA A 7 16.66 0.69 -7.15
CA ALA A 7 15.32 1.21 -7.44
C ALA A 7 14.80 2.09 -6.28
N THR A 8 14.98 1.63 -5.03
CA THR A 8 14.58 2.41 -3.84
C THR A 8 15.36 3.71 -3.71
N SER A 9 16.67 3.68 -3.96
CA SER A 9 17.49 4.89 -3.95
C SER A 9 17.03 5.90 -5.00
N LEU A 10 16.67 5.43 -6.20
CA LEU A 10 16.13 6.29 -7.27
C LEU A 10 14.79 6.93 -6.87
N LEU A 11 13.85 6.15 -6.31
CA LEU A 11 12.55 6.65 -5.85
C LEU A 11 12.66 7.79 -4.83
N MET A 12 13.65 7.72 -3.94
CA MET A 12 13.84 8.68 -2.86
C MET A 12 14.67 9.90 -3.27
N GLN A 13 15.53 9.79 -4.29
CA GLN A 13 16.44 10.86 -4.72
C GLN A 13 15.90 11.67 -5.90
N ASP A 14 15.09 11.06 -6.79
CA ASP A 14 14.46 11.78 -7.88
C ASP A 14 13.28 12.62 -7.36
N PRO A 15 13.32 13.96 -7.48
CA PRO A 15 12.25 14.83 -6.98
C PRO A 15 10.89 14.58 -7.63
N ALA A 16 10.86 14.15 -8.90
CA ALA A 16 9.62 13.86 -9.61
C ALA A 16 8.98 12.56 -9.09
N LEU A 17 9.78 11.51 -8.87
CA LEU A 17 9.30 10.24 -8.30
C LEU A 17 8.86 10.40 -6.85
N LEU A 18 9.64 11.15 -6.04
CA LEU A 18 9.28 11.45 -4.67
C LEU A 18 7.97 12.23 -4.58
N LYS A 19 7.78 13.22 -5.46
CA LYS A 19 6.52 13.96 -5.56
C LYS A 19 5.37 13.04 -5.98
N ALA A 20 5.57 12.18 -6.97
CA ALA A 20 4.55 11.24 -7.42
C ALA A 20 4.12 10.28 -6.31
N LEU A 21 5.05 9.78 -5.49
CA LEU A 21 4.74 8.98 -4.29
C LEU A 21 3.89 9.76 -3.28
N CYS A 22 4.24 11.02 -3.00
CA CYS A 22 3.47 11.86 -2.08
C CYS A 22 2.06 12.14 -2.63
N ASP A 23 1.96 12.47 -3.91
CA ASP A 23 0.68 12.71 -4.61
C ASP A 23 -0.19 11.45 -4.59
N PHE A 24 0.41 10.27 -4.76
CA PHE A 24 -0.30 9.00 -4.67
C PHE A 24 -0.88 8.76 -3.27
N VAL A 25 -0.07 8.87 -2.20
CA VAL A 25 -0.52 8.69 -0.82
C VAL A 25 -1.61 9.71 -0.45
N GLN A 26 -1.42 10.98 -0.85
CA GLN A 26 -2.44 12.01 -0.64
C GLN A 26 -3.73 11.70 -1.40
N GLY A 27 -3.60 11.23 -2.64
CA GLY A 27 -4.70 10.82 -3.50
C GLY A 27 -5.51 9.68 -2.90
N LEU A 28 -4.87 8.65 -2.34
CA LEU A 28 -5.56 7.53 -1.69
C LEU A 28 -6.54 8.02 -0.61
N ASN A 29 -6.06 8.88 0.30
CA ASN A 29 -6.89 9.46 1.34
C ASN A 29 -8.05 10.29 0.78
N GLY A 30 -7.76 11.15 -0.21
CA GLY A 30 -8.75 12.01 -0.85
C GLY A 30 -9.85 11.21 -1.55
N THR A 31 -9.47 10.16 -2.27
CA THR A 31 -10.39 9.30 -3.01
C THR A 31 -11.28 8.50 -2.07
N ILE A 32 -10.75 7.97 -0.96
CA ILE A 32 -11.57 7.31 0.09
C ILE A 32 -12.64 8.26 0.62
N VAL A 33 -12.28 9.52 0.90
CA VAL A 33 -13.24 10.53 1.37
C VAL A 33 -14.30 10.80 0.31
N ASN A 34 -13.91 10.90 -0.96
CA ASN A 34 -14.83 11.17 -2.07
C ASN A 34 -15.80 10.01 -2.32
N ILE A 35 -15.32 8.76 -2.31
CA ILE A 35 -16.15 7.55 -2.48
C ILE A 35 -17.26 7.47 -1.42
N LYS A 36 -16.98 7.90 -0.19
CA LYS A 36 -17.99 7.94 0.88
C LYS A 36 -19.03 9.05 0.72
N ARG A 37 -18.69 10.12 0.01
CA ARG A 37 -19.52 11.33 -0.11
C ARG A 37 -20.34 11.35 -1.39
N TYR A 38 -19.86 10.69 -2.44
CA TYR A 38 -20.45 10.74 -3.77
C TYR A 38 -20.73 9.32 -4.27
N PRO A 39 -21.79 9.13 -5.07
CA PRO A 39 -22.06 7.84 -5.68
C PRO A 39 -20.89 7.41 -6.59
N ALA A 40 -20.72 6.09 -6.71
CA ALA A 40 -19.78 5.49 -7.64
C ALA A 40 -20.03 6.00 -9.07
N GLY A 41 -18.96 6.25 -9.82
CA GLY A 41 -19.03 6.82 -11.18
C GLY A 41 -19.28 8.33 -11.25
N SER A 42 -19.33 9.04 -10.12
CA SER A 42 -19.34 10.51 -10.15
C SER A 42 -18.03 11.05 -10.74
N SER A 43 -18.12 12.16 -11.48
CA SER A 43 -16.94 12.81 -12.07
C SER A 43 -15.86 13.14 -11.04
N ILE A 44 -16.27 13.48 -9.81
CA ILE A 44 -15.35 13.77 -8.70
C ILE A 44 -14.54 12.53 -8.30
N VAL A 45 -15.19 11.36 -8.22
CA VAL A 45 -14.52 10.10 -7.88
C VAL A 45 -13.60 9.67 -9.03
N ASN A 46 -14.07 9.71 -10.27
CA ASN A 46 -13.27 9.33 -11.44
C ASN A 46 -12.03 10.22 -11.58
N MET A 47 -12.18 11.55 -11.46
CA MET A 47 -11.03 12.47 -11.50
C MET A 47 -10.05 12.26 -10.34
N ALA A 48 -10.49 11.71 -9.20
CA ALA A 48 -9.60 11.40 -8.09
C ALA A 48 -8.83 10.08 -8.35
N LEU A 49 -9.51 9.07 -8.91
CA LEU A 49 -8.89 7.82 -9.35
C LEU A 49 -7.85 8.05 -10.45
N GLU A 50 -8.21 8.81 -11.49
CA GLU A 50 -7.30 9.15 -12.60
C GLU A 50 -6.01 9.82 -12.11
N ARG A 51 -6.12 10.72 -11.11
CA ARG A 51 -4.95 11.37 -10.51
C ARG A 51 -4.08 10.39 -9.72
N CYS A 52 -4.69 9.47 -8.98
CA CYS A 52 -3.95 8.41 -8.29
C CYS A 52 -3.22 7.50 -9.29
N LEU A 53 -3.90 7.10 -10.37
CA LEU A 53 -3.31 6.25 -11.40
C LEU A 53 -2.17 6.97 -12.12
N ALA A 54 -2.35 8.23 -12.51
CA ALA A 54 -1.28 9.00 -13.14
C ALA A 54 -0.05 9.16 -12.23
N ALA A 55 -0.26 9.35 -10.92
CA ALA A 55 0.82 9.43 -9.94
C ALA A 55 1.55 8.09 -9.80
N VAL A 56 0.82 6.98 -9.70
CA VAL A 56 1.44 5.66 -9.55
C VAL A 56 2.12 5.18 -10.83
N ASP A 57 1.58 5.51 -12.01
CA ASP A 57 2.20 5.19 -13.30
C ASP A 57 3.55 5.90 -13.48
N THR A 58 3.66 7.13 -12.97
CA THR A 58 4.94 7.85 -12.93
C THR A 58 5.98 7.08 -12.11
N VAL A 59 5.58 6.51 -10.97
CA VAL A 59 6.44 5.67 -10.14
C VAL A 59 6.79 4.36 -10.88
N PHE A 60 5.81 3.74 -11.54
CA PHE A 60 6.02 2.51 -12.29
C PHE A 60 6.89 2.67 -13.55
N GLY A 61 7.09 3.90 -14.01
CA GLY A 61 8.09 4.22 -15.02
C GLY A 61 9.54 3.95 -14.56
N ALA A 62 9.78 3.96 -13.25
CA ALA A 62 11.10 3.74 -12.66
C ALA A 62 11.26 2.37 -11.98
N THR A 63 10.17 1.74 -11.52
CA THR A 63 10.19 0.44 -10.84
C THR A 63 9.01 -0.44 -11.23
N ALA A 64 9.16 -1.77 -11.20
CA ALA A 64 8.04 -2.69 -11.46
C ALA A 64 7.06 -2.78 -10.29
N SER A 65 7.50 -2.47 -9.07
CA SER A 65 6.67 -2.47 -7.87
C SER A 65 7.27 -1.57 -6.79
N PHE A 66 6.45 -1.20 -5.80
CA PHE A 66 6.91 -0.58 -4.57
C PHE A 66 6.01 -0.97 -3.40
N THR A 67 6.58 -0.99 -2.20
CA THR A 67 5.88 -1.32 -0.96
C THR A 67 5.84 -0.10 -0.05
N LEU A 68 4.64 0.28 0.38
CA LEU A 68 4.43 1.20 1.49
C LEU A 68 4.37 0.40 2.79
N THR A 69 5.26 0.68 3.73
CA THR A 69 5.31 -0.01 5.02
C THR A 69 5.07 0.98 6.15
N GLU A 70 4.15 0.65 7.04
CA GLU A 70 4.03 1.31 8.34
C GLU A 70 5.03 0.68 9.32
N SER A 71 5.91 1.50 9.88
CA SER A 71 6.82 1.10 10.95
C SER A 71 7.02 2.24 11.94
N GLU A 72 6.79 1.98 13.22
CA GLU A 72 6.97 2.97 14.29
C GLU A 72 6.24 4.31 14.02
N ARG A 73 5.03 4.25 13.43
CA ARG A 73 4.26 5.42 12.99
C ARG A 73 4.97 6.29 11.95
N ARG A 74 5.85 5.69 11.15
CA ARG A 74 6.47 6.27 9.97
C ARG A 74 6.06 5.48 8.74
N LEU A 75 5.90 6.18 7.62
CA LEU A 75 5.72 5.50 6.34
C LEU A 75 7.08 5.32 5.66
N LEU A 76 7.33 4.12 5.19
CA LEU A 76 8.53 3.74 4.45
C LEU A 76 8.12 3.33 3.03
N VAL A 77 8.99 3.60 2.06
CA VAL A 77 8.90 3.08 0.69
C VAL A 77 10.06 2.11 0.49
N ASN A 78 9.77 0.86 0.18
CA ASN A 78 10.77 -0.21 0.02
C ASN A 78 11.81 -0.20 1.17
N SER A 79 11.33 -0.13 2.41
CA SER A 79 12.15 -0.06 3.64
C SER A 79 12.96 1.22 3.85
N SER A 80 12.81 2.25 3.01
CA SER A 80 13.40 3.58 3.23
C SER A 80 12.36 4.57 3.74
N PRO A 81 12.58 5.24 4.89
CA PRO A 81 11.63 6.21 5.41
C PRO A 81 11.60 7.47 4.54
N PHE A 82 10.42 8.06 4.36
CA PHE A 82 10.33 9.44 3.90
C PHE A 82 11.07 10.38 4.87
N ASN A 83 11.58 11.50 4.33
CA ASN A 83 12.20 12.54 5.15
C ASN A 83 11.19 13.16 6.15
N ASP A 84 11.70 13.77 7.22
CA ASP A 84 10.87 14.22 8.35
C ASP A 84 9.85 15.29 7.95
N LYS A 85 10.16 16.13 6.95
CA LYS A 85 9.23 17.13 6.42
C LYS A 85 7.99 16.47 5.80
N ILE A 86 8.16 15.37 5.06
CA ILE A 86 7.06 14.62 4.45
C ILE A 86 6.32 13.81 5.51
N GLN A 87 7.05 13.16 6.43
CA GLN A 87 6.46 12.35 7.52
C GLN A 87 5.50 13.15 8.41
N THR A 88 5.78 14.43 8.62
CA THR A 88 4.97 15.30 9.48
C THR A 88 3.72 15.85 8.80
N ALA A 89 3.56 15.67 7.49
CA ALA A 89 2.40 16.14 6.75
C ALA A 89 1.11 15.44 7.19
N ALA A 90 -0.01 16.18 7.24
CA ALA A 90 -1.28 15.66 7.74
C ALA A 90 -1.77 14.44 6.96
N TYR A 91 -1.67 14.46 5.63
CA TYR A 91 -2.07 13.32 4.78
C TYR A 91 -1.23 12.07 5.06
N MET A 92 0.04 12.23 5.42
CA MET A 92 0.91 11.10 5.74
C MET A 92 0.46 10.43 7.04
N LYS A 93 0.22 11.24 8.08
CA LYS A 93 -0.31 10.76 9.36
C LYS A 93 -1.67 10.08 9.20
N THR A 94 -2.60 10.68 8.45
CA THR A 94 -3.91 10.08 8.18
C THR A 94 -3.81 8.73 7.49
N PHE A 95 -2.87 8.56 6.55
CA PHE A 95 -2.66 7.29 5.87
C PHE A 95 -2.08 6.24 6.82
N ILE A 96 -1.05 6.61 7.60
CA ILE A 96 -0.43 5.75 8.63
C ILE A 96 -1.47 5.28 9.65
N ASP A 97 -2.25 6.22 10.21
CA ASP A 97 -3.31 5.89 11.18
C ASP A 97 -4.36 4.97 10.55
N SER A 98 -4.66 5.14 9.25
CA SER A 98 -5.58 4.28 8.52
C SER A 98 -5.05 2.86 8.34
N MET A 99 -3.75 2.68 8.10
CA MET A 99 -3.09 1.38 8.05
C MET A 99 -3.13 0.70 9.42
N ILE A 100 -2.70 1.42 10.48
CA ILE A 100 -2.67 0.91 11.86
C ILE A 100 -4.06 0.47 12.34
N ALA A 101 -5.09 1.30 12.11
CA ALA A 101 -6.44 0.99 12.55
C ALA A 101 -6.97 -0.32 11.94
N ARG A 102 -6.53 -0.64 10.72
CA ARG A 102 -6.93 -1.82 9.94
C ARG A 102 -5.97 -3.00 10.10
N ASP A 103 -4.98 -2.89 10.98
CA ASP A 103 -3.93 -3.89 11.21
C ASP A 103 -3.13 -4.24 9.94
N VAL A 104 -2.98 -3.28 9.03
CA VAL A 104 -2.19 -3.42 7.81
C VAL A 104 -0.79 -2.88 8.06
N ARG A 105 0.24 -3.70 7.88
CA ARG A 105 1.64 -3.31 8.06
C ARG A 105 2.28 -2.88 6.76
N SER A 106 1.89 -3.48 5.64
CA SER A 106 2.41 -3.09 4.33
C SER A 106 1.39 -3.21 3.23
N LEU A 107 1.58 -2.41 2.19
CA LEU A 107 0.81 -2.44 0.94
C LEU A 107 1.82 -2.42 -0.21
N THR A 108 1.96 -3.54 -0.91
CA THR A 108 2.73 -3.62 -2.15
C THR A 108 1.84 -3.29 -3.33
N PHE A 109 2.31 -2.42 -4.21
CA PHE A 109 1.68 -2.04 -5.46
C PHE A 109 2.55 -2.52 -6.63
N ASN A 110 1.93 -3.23 -7.57
CA ASN A 110 2.60 -3.77 -8.75
C ASN A 110 2.17 -3.00 -10.01
N ARG A 111 3.11 -2.85 -10.95
CA ARG A 111 2.85 -2.25 -12.26
C ARG A 111 1.76 -3.04 -12.98
N GLY A 112 0.87 -2.30 -13.65
CA GLY A 112 -0.34 -2.86 -14.25
C GLY A 112 -1.58 -2.68 -13.37
N LEU A 113 -1.47 -1.93 -12.27
CA LEU A 113 -2.60 -1.53 -11.44
C LEU A 113 -3.67 -0.82 -12.29
N THR A 114 -4.88 -1.38 -12.29
CA THR A 114 -6.01 -0.84 -13.05
C THR A 114 -6.90 0.06 -12.19
N GLU A 115 -7.76 0.85 -12.84
CA GLU A 115 -8.77 1.66 -12.17
C GLU A 115 -9.73 0.81 -11.33
N ASP A 116 -10.23 -0.30 -11.87
CA ASP A 116 -11.13 -1.21 -11.17
C ASP A 116 -10.49 -1.83 -9.92
N GLU A 117 -9.20 -2.19 -10.00
CA GLU A 117 -8.45 -2.70 -8.87
C GLU A 117 -8.24 -1.64 -7.79
N LEU A 118 -7.84 -0.43 -8.19
CA LEU A 118 -7.66 0.68 -7.26
C LEU A 118 -8.98 1.06 -6.59
N LEU A 119 -10.06 1.18 -7.36
CA LEU A 119 -11.39 1.49 -6.84
C LEU A 119 -11.85 0.40 -5.86
N SER A 120 -11.70 -0.87 -6.21
CA SER A 120 -12.06 -2.00 -5.35
C SER A 120 -11.25 -1.99 -4.04
N PHE A 121 -9.95 -1.73 -4.13
CA PHE A 121 -9.10 -1.55 -2.95
C PHE A 121 -9.57 -0.40 -2.08
N LEU A 122 -9.81 0.78 -2.67
CA LEU A 122 -10.23 1.97 -1.94
C LEU A 122 -11.62 1.84 -1.30
N HIS A 123 -12.52 1.06 -1.89
CA HIS A 123 -13.79 0.71 -1.27
C HIS A 123 -13.56 -0.12 0.00
N VAL A 124 -12.82 -1.23 -0.10
CA VAL A 124 -12.57 -2.11 1.07
C VAL A 124 -11.75 -1.39 2.14
N PHE A 125 -10.64 -0.77 1.74
CA PHE A 125 -9.77 -0.02 2.64
C PHE A 125 -10.46 1.24 3.18
N GLY A 126 -11.49 1.75 2.50
CA GLY A 126 -12.32 2.84 2.96
C GLY A 126 -13.26 2.46 4.10
N GLU A 127 -13.66 1.19 4.21
CA GLU A 127 -14.59 0.74 5.26
C GLU A 127 -14.04 0.96 6.67
N LYS A 128 -14.93 0.88 7.66
CA LYS A 128 -14.52 1.00 9.05
C LYS A 128 -13.67 -0.21 9.46
N PRO A 129 -12.69 -0.04 10.35
CA PRO A 129 -11.86 -1.16 10.80
C PRO A 129 -12.65 -2.34 11.36
N GLU A 130 -13.77 -2.09 12.05
CA GLU A 130 -14.62 -3.14 12.61
C GLU A 130 -15.29 -3.97 11.50
N ASP A 131 -15.73 -3.31 10.43
CA ASP A 131 -16.40 -3.94 9.29
C ASP A 131 -15.42 -4.81 8.49
N ILE A 132 -14.20 -4.33 8.28
CA ILE A 132 -13.14 -5.10 7.62
C ILE A 132 -12.82 -6.36 8.43
N LYS A 133 -12.62 -6.22 9.75
CA LYS A 133 -12.31 -7.35 10.65
C LYS A 133 -13.45 -8.37 10.73
N ALA A 134 -14.70 -7.94 10.60
CA ALA A 134 -15.86 -8.83 10.62
C ALA A 134 -15.97 -9.71 9.37
N VAL A 135 -15.50 -9.22 8.21
CA VAL A 135 -15.56 -9.96 6.95
C VAL A 135 -14.40 -10.97 6.84
N GLY A 136 -13.20 -10.61 7.29
CA GLY A 136 -12.02 -11.47 7.22
C GLY A 136 -10.74 -10.67 6.94
N PRO A 137 -9.61 -11.35 6.67
CA PRO A 137 -8.36 -10.66 6.38
C PRO A 137 -8.46 -9.86 5.06
N LEU A 138 -7.77 -8.73 5.01
CA LEU A 138 -7.87 -7.78 3.89
C LEU A 138 -7.44 -8.41 2.55
N ASP A 139 -6.43 -9.28 2.57
CA ASP A 139 -5.92 -9.95 1.37
C ASP A 139 -6.99 -10.84 0.70
N GLU A 140 -7.75 -11.60 1.49
CA GLU A 140 -8.83 -12.45 0.98
C GLU A 140 -9.98 -11.62 0.38
N GLN A 141 -10.33 -10.50 1.04
CA GLN A 141 -11.36 -9.59 0.53
C GLN A 141 -10.96 -8.97 -0.81
N LEU A 142 -9.69 -8.56 -0.94
CA LEU A 142 -9.15 -7.99 -2.17
C LEU A 142 -9.08 -9.04 -3.30
N LYS A 143 -8.61 -10.26 -3.00
CA LYS A 143 -8.61 -11.39 -3.94
C LYS A 143 -10.02 -11.72 -4.43
N GLY A 144 -11.01 -11.74 -3.53
CA GLY A 144 -12.42 -11.98 -3.87
C GLY A 144 -13.02 -10.91 -4.80
N LYS A 145 -12.47 -9.69 -4.79
CA LYS A 145 -12.82 -8.60 -5.72
C LYS A 145 -11.95 -8.55 -6.98
N GLY A 146 -11.06 -9.53 -7.17
CA GLY A 146 -10.19 -9.60 -8.34
C GLY A 146 -8.99 -8.65 -8.30
N VAL A 147 -8.66 -8.08 -7.14
CA VAL A 147 -7.49 -7.22 -6.96
C VAL A 147 -6.23 -8.09 -6.89
N LYS A 148 -5.31 -7.90 -7.83
CA LYS A 148 -4.07 -8.69 -7.98
C LYS A 148 -2.82 -7.83 -7.84
N ASN A 149 -2.91 -6.56 -8.23
CA ASN A 149 -1.78 -5.63 -8.23
C ASN A 149 -1.63 -4.82 -6.94
N ILE A 150 -2.46 -5.10 -5.92
CA ILE A 150 -2.33 -4.53 -4.57
C ILE A 150 -2.31 -5.69 -3.58
N ILE A 151 -1.18 -5.87 -2.90
CA ILE A 151 -0.94 -6.99 -2.00
C ILE A 151 -0.69 -6.44 -0.59
N PRO A 152 -1.63 -6.62 0.35
CA PRO A 152 -1.40 -6.27 1.74
C PRO A 152 -0.47 -7.31 2.39
N ASP A 153 0.41 -6.84 3.28
CA ASP A 153 1.24 -7.66 4.17
C ASP A 153 2.13 -8.70 3.49
N GLU A 154 2.52 -8.46 2.23
CA GLU A 154 3.44 -9.33 1.49
C GLU A 154 4.84 -9.39 2.13
N LYS A 155 5.30 -8.26 2.67
CA LYS A 155 6.58 -8.14 3.36
C LYS A 155 6.32 -7.85 4.84
N VAL A 156 5.74 -8.80 5.56
CA VAL A 156 5.90 -8.82 7.02
C VAL A 156 7.39 -9.05 7.26
N PHE A 157 8.14 -7.97 7.53
CA PHE A 157 9.41 -8.11 8.22
C PHE A 157 9.05 -8.74 9.57
N VAL A 158 9.15 -10.07 9.64
CA VAL A 158 9.35 -10.76 10.90
C VAL A 158 10.66 -10.17 11.39
N ALA A 159 10.55 -9.12 12.20
CA ALA A 159 11.62 -8.74 13.09
C ALA A 159 11.88 -10.01 13.90
N LEU A 160 12.85 -10.79 13.42
CA LEU A 160 13.54 -11.77 14.22
C LEU A 160 14.19 -10.94 15.32
N THR A 161 13.40 -10.65 16.36
CA THR A 161 13.91 -10.34 17.68
C THR A 161 14.96 -11.41 17.92
N LYS A 162 16.24 -11.04 17.91
CA LYS A 162 17.36 -11.93 18.19
C LYS A 162 17.01 -12.65 19.50
N GLY A 163 16.49 -13.88 19.41
CA GLY A 163 16.01 -14.58 20.59
C GLY A 163 15.00 -15.71 20.41
N GLN A 164 14.18 -15.79 19.35
CA GLN A 164 13.33 -16.98 19.15
C GLN A 164 13.17 -17.33 17.66
N GLY A 165 13.53 -18.57 17.34
CA GLY A 165 13.65 -19.09 15.99
C GLY A 165 12.33 -19.44 15.32
N VAL A 166 12.32 -19.20 14.01
CA VAL A 166 11.74 -20.03 12.95
C VAL A 166 10.32 -20.51 13.19
N ALA A 167 9.34 -19.67 12.83
CA ALA A 167 7.94 -20.07 12.68
C ALA A 167 7.38 -19.75 11.30
N ASP A 168 8.19 -19.83 10.24
CA ASP A 168 7.68 -19.74 8.86
C ASP A 168 8.21 -20.84 7.93
N GLN A 169 9.27 -21.56 8.33
CA GLN A 169 9.84 -22.61 7.48
C GLN A 169 9.02 -23.91 7.52
N ALA A 170 8.28 -24.17 8.62
CA ALA A 170 7.51 -25.40 8.78
C ALA A 170 6.25 -25.48 7.90
N ARG A 171 5.72 -24.35 7.41
CA ARG A 171 4.49 -24.34 6.60
C ARG A 171 4.75 -24.53 5.10
N LEU A 172 5.95 -24.20 4.62
CA LEU A 172 6.35 -24.45 3.23
C LEU A 172 6.75 -25.92 2.99
N GLU A 173 7.41 -26.56 3.97
CA GLU A 173 7.84 -27.97 3.82
C GLU A 173 6.66 -28.96 3.88
N ALA A 174 5.58 -28.64 4.59
CA ALA A 174 4.39 -29.50 4.68
C ALA A 174 3.57 -29.56 3.38
N LEU A 175 3.66 -28.54 2.52
CA LEU A 175 2.97 -28.51 1.21
C LEU A 175 3.80 -29.15 0.09
N ALA A 176 5.11 -29.31 0.28
CA ALA A 176 6.01 -29.93 -0.70
C ALA A 176 6.09 -31.47 -0.57
N GLN A 177 5.44 -32.06 0.44
CA GLN A 177 5.40 -33.52 0.67
C GLN A 177 4.00 -34.13 0.50
N MET A 178 3.04 -33.42 -0.08
CA MET A 178 1.74 -33.98 -0.50
C MET A 178 1.63 -34.09 -2.01
#